data_AF-A0A354WMT8-F1
#
_entry.id   AF-A0A354WMT8-F1
#
_cell.length_a   1.000
_cell.length_b   1.000
_cell.length_c   1.000
_cell.angle_alpha   90.00
_cell.angle_beta   90.00
_cell.angle_gamma   90.00
#
_symmetry.space_group_name_H-M   'P 1'
#
loop_
_entity.id
_entity.type
_entity.pdbx_description
1 polymer ?
#
loop_
_entity_poly.entity_id
_entity_poly.type
_entity_poly.pdbx_seq_one_letter_code
_entity_poly.pdbx_strand_id
1 'polypeptide(L)'
;MRMRKMRNLEPRMEKCAAYRIDRPETLRGNWRSLKPDCTALWVEVGCGKGKFTAETAQSNPDVLLIAVERCREAMVVAMEKARDMALKNVFFIDMDVAKMEEIFA
;
A
#
# COMPACT_ATOMS: atom_id res chain seq x y z
N MET A 1 -6.97 17.18 6.75
CA MET A 1 -7.01 16.85 8.20
C MET A 1 -5.60 16.47 8.63
N ARG A 2 -5.04 17.08 9.67
CA ARG A 2 -3.69 16.75 10.16
C ARG A 2 -3.72 15.48 11.00
N MET A 3 -2.90 14.48 10.65
CA MET A 3 -2.74 13.28 11.48
C MET A 3 -2.05 13.62 12.80
N ARG A 4 -2.47 12.93 13.86
CA ARG A 4 -1.83 13.01 15.17
C ARG A 4 -0.87 11.83 15.31
N LYS A 5 0.27 12.07 15.97
CA LYS A 5 1.26 11.03 16.26
C LYS A 5 0.62 9.89 17.06
N MET A 6 0.79 8.65 16.60
CA MET A 6 0.30 7.45 17.28
C MET A 6 1.41 6.84 18.13
N ARG A 7 1.15 6.63 19.44
CA ARG A 7 2.14 6.00 20.35
C ARG A 7 2.36 4.51 20.05
N ASN A 8 1.36 3.84 19.48
CA ASN A 8 1.37 2.42 19.17
C ASN A 8 1.50 2.16 17.66
N LEU A 9 2.18 3.03 16.91
CA LEU A 9 2.32 2.91 15.46
C LEU A 9 3.02 1.60 15.06
N GLU A 10 4.23 1.35 15.58
CA GLU A 10 5.01 0.17 15.17
C GLU A 10 4.28 -1.16 15.44
N PRO A 11 3.68 -1.41 16.64
CA PRO A 11 2.92 -2.62 16.87
C PRO A 11 1.71 -2.80 15.94
N ARG A 12 1.12 -1.71 15.44
CA ARG A 12 0.00 -1.78 14.46
C ARG A 12 0.51 -2.09 13.06
N MET A 13 1.65 -1.48 12.67
CA MET A 13 2.33 -1.76 11.42
C MET A 13 2.76 -3.23 11.32
N GLU A 14 3.36 -3.76 12.38
CA GLU A 14 3.80 -5.17 12.47
C GLU A 14 2.63 -6.15 12.27
N LYS A 15 1.48 -5.89 12.90
CA LYS A 15 0.25 -6.70 12.72
C LYS A 15 -0.29 -6.69 11.28
N CYS A 16 0.16 -5.75 10.46
CA CYS A 16 -0.26 -5.59 9.07
C CYS A 16 0.92 -5.71 8.11
N ALA A 17 2.07 -6.25 8.55
CA ALA A 17 3.31 -6.28 7.75
C ALA A 17 3.15 -6.99 6.40
N ALA A 18 2.25 -7.97 6.29
CA ALA A 18 1.93 -8.65 5.04
C ALA A 18 1.41 -7.72 3.91
N TYR A 19 0.92 -6.53 4.27
CA TYR A 19 0.45 -5.52 3.33
C TYR A 19 1.50 -4.46 2.99
N ARG A 20 2.63 -4.43 3.71
CA ARG A 20 3.69 -3.44 3.52
C ARG A 20 4.80 -4.01 2.65
N ILE A 21 5.29 -3.20 1.72
CA ILE A 21 6.54 -3.46 1.02
C ILE A 21 7.64 -2.61 1.67
N ASP A 22 8.54 -3.27 2.40
CA ASP A 22 9.64 -2.59 3.09
C ASP A 22 10.80 -2.19 2.16
N ARG A 23 11.00 -2.94 1.08
CA ARG A 23 12.09 -2.76 0.11
C ARG A 23 11.57 -2.67 -1.33
N PRO A 24 10.82 -1.61 -1.69
CA PRO A 24 10.19 -1.46 -3.00
C PRO A 24 11.18 -1.45 -4.18
N GLU A 25 12.42 -1.02 -3.95
CA GLU A 25 13.51 -1.04 -4.93
C GLU A 25 13.84 -2.44 -5.44
N THR A 26 13.61 -3.48 -4.62
CA THR A 26 13.83 -4.88 -5.00
C THR A 26 12.78 -5.40 -5.99
N LEU A 27 11.66 -4.68 -6.12
CA LEU A 27 10.55 -5.01 -7.03
C LEU A 27 10.54 -4.13 -8.28
N ARG A 28 11.55 -3.27 -8.47
CA ARG A 28 11.65 -2.39 -9.62
C ARG A 28 11.61 -3.19 -10.93
N GLY A 29 10.64 -2.86 -11.79
CA GLY A 29 10.37 -3.58 -13.04
C GLY A 29 9.70 -4.96 -12.88
N ASN A 30 9.44 -5.41 -11.65
CA ASN A 30 8.90 -6.75 -11.35
C ASN A 30 7.71 -6.73 -10.37
N TRP A 31 6.97 -5.62 -10.28
CA TRP A 31 5.81 -5.48 -9.39
C TRP A 31 4.75 -6.57 -9.57
N ARG A 32 4.54 -7.01 -10.82
CA ARG A 32 3.57 -8.06 -11.15
C ARG A 32 3.89 -9.41 -10.50
N SER A 33 5.12 -9.63 -9.99
CA SER A 33 5.45 -10.83 -9.19
C SER A 33 4.63 -10.95 -7.91
N LEU A 34 4.10 -9.84 -7.36
CA LEU A 34 3.22 -9.85 -6.18
C LEU A 34 1.83 -10.43 -6.49
N LYS A 35 1.40 -10.37 -7.76
CA LYS A 35 0.15 -10.94 -8.25
C LYS A 35 0.32 -11.34 -9.72
N PRO A 36 0.86 -12.55 -10.00
CA PRO A 36 1.24 -12.96 -11.36
C PRO A 36 0.10 -12.98 -12.37
N ASP A 37 -1.13 -13.19 -11.90
CA ASP A 37 -2.35 -13.24 -12.69
C ASP A 37 -3.01 -11.85 -12.86
N CYS A 38 -2.37 -10.77 -12.43
CA CYS A 38 -2.99 -9.45 -12.52
C CYS A 38 -3.15 -8.99 -13.98
N THR A 39 -4.30 -8.42 -14.32
CA THR A 39 -4.56 -7.85 -15.65
C THR A 39 -3.89 -6.49 -15.79
N ALA A 40 -3.93 -5.68 -14.73
CA ALA A 40 -3.29 -4.37 -14.66
C ALA A 40 -2.52 -4.17 -13.35
N LEU A 41 -1.59 -3.21 -13.40
CA LEU A 41 -0.92 -2.64 -12.25
C LEU A 41 -1.35 -1.18 -12.15
N TRP A 42 -1.97 -0.80 -11.04
CA TRP A 42 -2.34 0.58 -10.73
C TRP A 42 -1.53 1.10 -9.56
N VAL A 43 -1.29 2.41 -9.55
CA VAL A 43 -0.62 3.08 -8.46
C VAL A 43 -1.48 4.23 -7.95
N GLU A 44 -1.72 4.26 -6.64
CA GLU A 44 -2.35 5.37 -5.95
C GLU A 44 -1.28 6.17 -5.21
N VAL A 45 -1.20 7.48 -5.49
CA VAL A 45 -0.30 8.41 -4.81
C VAL A 45 -1.07 9.18 -3.75
N GLY A 46 -0.65 9.05 -2.49
CA GLY A 46 -1.27 9.71 -1.34
C GLY A 46 -2.55 9.02 -0.90
N CYS A 47 -2.46 7.75 -0.51
CA CYS A 47 -3.64 6.94 -0.18
C CYS A 47 -4.33 7.32 1.14
N GLY A 48 -3.68 8.14 1.97
CA GLY A 48 -4.23 8.59 3.24
C GLY A 48 -4.64 7.41 4.14
N LYS A 49 -5.92 7.39 4.54
CA LYS A 49 -6.47 6.31 5.40
C LYS A 49 -7.01 5.11 4.60
N GLY A 50 -6.80 5.07 3.28
CA GLY A 50 -7.06 3.90 2.45
C GLY A 50 -8.51 3.56 2.17
N LYS A 51 -9.47 4.50 2.32
CA LYS A 51 -10.87 4.22 1.94
C LYS A 51 -10.96 3.93 0.43
N PHE A 52 -10.48 4.86 -0.38
CA PHE A 52 -10.48 4.72 -1.84
C PHE A 52 -9.66 3.51 -2.28
N THR A 53 -8.47 3.33 -1.71
CA THR A 53 -7.58 2.18 -1.95
C THR A 53 -8.27 0.85 -1.74
N ALA A 54 -8.90 0.66 -0.58
CA ALA A 54 -9.51 -0.62 -0.21
C ALA A 54 -10.77 -0.91 -1.04
N GLU A 55 -11.61 0.10 -1.29
CA GLU A 55 -12.80 -0.04 -2.15
C GLU A 55 -12.42 -0.34 -3.60
N THR A 56 -11.35 0.29 -4.10
CA THR A 56 -10.82 0.06 -5.46
C THR A 56 -10.27 -1.35 -5.60
N ALA A 57 -9.43 -1.79 -4.65
CA ALA A 57 -8.88 -3.13 -4.65
C ALA A 57 -9.96 -4.22 -4.51
N GLN A 58 -10.97 -3.99 -3.66
CA GLN A 58 -12.12 -4.89 -3.52
C GLN A 58 -12.93 -5.01 -4.82
N SER A 59 -13.17 -3.88 -5.51
CA SER A 59 -13.98 -3.85 -6.72
C SER A 59 -13.25 -4.38 -7.96
N ASN A 60 -11.92 -4.50 -7.89
CA ASN A 60 -11.07 -4.90 -9.02
C ASN A 60 -10.08 -6.01 -8.57
N PRO A 61 -10.57 -7.21 -8.20
CA PRO A 61 -9.74 -8.27 -7.63
C PRO A 61 -8.61 -8.74 -8.56
N ASP A 62 -8.76 -8.54 -9.87
CA ASP A 62 -7.81 -8.93 -10.91
C ASP A 62 -6.71 -7.89 -11.13
N VAL A 63 -6.83 -6.70 -10.53
CA VAL A 63 -5.84 -5.63 -10.64
C VAL A 63 -4.94 -5.63 -9.42
N LEU A 64 -3.63 -5.51 -9.65
CA LEU A 64 -2.67 -5.25 -8.58
C LEU A 64 -2.62 -3.74 -8.31
N LEU A 65 -2.92 -3.33 -7.07
CA LEU A 65 -2.87 -1.95 -6.63
C LEU A 65 -1.67 -1.72 -5.69
N ILE A 66 -0.83 -0.74 -6.01
CA ILE A 66 0.24 -0.27 -5.13
C ILE A 66 -0.12 1.12 -4.61
N ALA A 67 -0.20 1.28 -3.30
CA ALA A 67 -0.58 2.53 -2.67
C ALA A 67 0.61 3.17 -1.95
N VAL A 68 0.93 4.41 -2.29
CA VAL A 68 2.07 5.15 -1.71
C VAL A 68 1.53 6.21 -0.76
N GLU A 69 2.09 6.29 0.45
CA GLU A 69 1.77 7.32 1.43
C GLU A 69 3.00 7.65 2.28
N ARG A 70 3.24 8.93 2.54
CA ARG A 70 4.36 9.40 3.37
C ARG A 70 4.01 9.48 4.86
N CYS A 71 2.72 9.61 5.19
CA CYS A 71 2.23 9.68 6.55
C CYS A 71 1.96 8.27 7.08
N ARG A 72 2.93 7.72 7.81
CA ARG A 72 2.85 6.38 8.43
C ARG A 72 1.59 6.17 9.25
N GLU A 73 1.14 7.18 10.00
CA GLU A 73 -0.10 7.09 10.78
C GLU A 73 -1.35 6.97 9.92
N ALA A 74 -1.36 7.55 8.71
CA ALA A 74 -2.47 7.37 7.78
C ALA A 74 -2.38 5.98 7.13
N MET A 75 -1.18 5.62 6.65
CA MET A 75 -0.92 4.35 5.98
C MET A 75 -1.26 3.13 6.84
N VAL A 76 -0.96 3.14 8.15
CA VAL A 76 -1.30 2.01 9.03
C VAL A 76 -2.82 1.77 9.10
N VAL A 77 -3.63 2.83 9.02
CA VAL A 77 -5.10 2.73 8.98
C VAL A 77 -5.55 2.13 7.65
N ALA A 78 -4.88 2.49 6.56
CA ALA A 78 -5.13 1.93 5.23
C ALA A 78 -4.80 0.42 5.19
N MET A 79 -3.66 0.03 5.75
CA MET A 79 -3.23 -1.37 5.85
C MET A 79 -4.17 -2.21 6.70
N GLU A 80 -4.61 -1.70 7.86
CA GLU A 80 -5.59 -2.37 8.71
C GLU A 80 -6.92 -2.59 7.97
N LYS A 81 -7.38 -1.59 7.22
CA LYS A 81 -8.59 -1.72 6.41
C LYS A 81 -8.45 -2.81 5.35
N ALA A 82 -7.33 -2.86 4.63
CA ALA A 82 -7.07 -3.90 3.65
C ALA A 82 -7.00 -5.30 4.29
N ARG A 83 -6.39 -5.42 5.48
CA ARG A 83 -6.36 -6.64 6.29
C ARG A 83 -7.76 -7.08 6.70
N ASP A 84 -8.55 -6.17 7.27
CA ASP A 84 -9.89 -6.49 7.80
C ASP A 84 -10.86 -6.87 6.68
N MET A 85 -10.65 -6.35 5.46
CA MET A 85 -11.36 -6.74 4.24
C MET A 85 -10.74 -7.97 3.54
N ALA A 86 -9.68 -8.56 4.12
CA ALA A 86 -8.94 -9.70 3.59
C ALA A 86 -8.44 -9.54 2.14
N LEU A 87 -8.15 -8.31 1.71
CA LEU A 87 -7.68 -8.00 0.36
C LEU A 87 -6.32 -8.68 0.10
N LYS A 88 -6.10 -9.13 -1.13
CA LYS A 88 -4.87 -9.85 -1.54
C LYS A 88 -4.18 -9.23 -2.75
N ASN A 89 -4.76 -8.17 -3.30
CA ASN A 89 -4.33 -7.52 -4.53
C ASN A 89 -3.88 -6.08 -4.27
N VAL A 90 -3.56 -5.72 -3.02
CA VAL A 90 -3.14 -4.37 -2.65
C VAL A 90 -1.99 -4.37 -1.66
N PHE A 91 -1.01 -3.52 -1.90
CA PHE A 91 0.17 -3.36 -1.06
C PHE A 91 0.53 -1.88 -0.87
N PHE A 92 1.22 -1.58 0.22
CA PHE A 92 1.49 -0.22 0.69
C PHE A 92 2.98 0.06 0.78
N ILE A 93 3.37 1.27 0.41
CA ILE A 93 4.75 1.76 0.48
C ILE A 93 4.76 3.07 1.28
N ASP A 94 5.62 3.09 2.30
CA ASP A 94 5.94 4.29 3.08
C ASP A 94 7.07 5.05 2.41
N MET A 95 6.74 6.00 1.53
CA MET A 95 7.73 6.71 0.72
C MET A 95 7.22 8.08 0.27
N ASP A 96 8.16 9.00 0.03
CA ASP A 96 7.90 10.21 -0.73
C ASP A 96 7.74 9.88 -2.22
N VAL A 97 6.64 10.32 -2.84
CA VAL A 97 6.40 10.10 -4.27
C VAL A 97 7.48 10.73 -5.16
N ALA A 98 8.22 11.71 -4.67
CA ALA A 98 9.38 12.25 -5.38
C ALA A 98 10.44 11.18 -5.71
N LYS A 99 10.43 10.04 -5.00
CA LYS A 99 11.34 8.89 -5.20
C LYS A 99 10.75 7.77 -6.07
N MET A 100 9.62 8.02 -6.72
CA MET A 100 8.90 6.98 -7.46
C MET A 100 9.71 6.33 -8.59
N GLU A 101 10.61 7.09 -9.22
CA GLU A 101 11.52 6.59 -10.28
C GLU A 101 12.55 5.56 -9.76
N GLU A 102 12.83 5.56 -8.45
CA GLU A 102 13.73 4.59 -7.82
C GLU A 102 13.10 3.19 -7.73
N ILE A 103 11.77 3.10 -7.84
CA ILE A 103 11.03 1.86 -7.56
C ILE A 103 10.16 1.39 -8.73
N PHE A 104 9.87 2.24 -9.71
CA PHE A 104 9.23 1.86 -10.98
C PHE A 104 10.23 1.96 -12.14
N ALA A 105 10.02 1.17 -13.20
CA ALA A 105 10.87 1.10 -14.40
C ALA A 105 9.99 1.05 -15.66
#